data_AF-A0A847F135-F1
#
_entry.id   AF-A0A847F135-F1
#
_cell.length_a   1.000
_cell.length_b   1.000
_cell.length_c   1.000
_cell.angle_alpha   90.00
_cell.angle_beta   90.00
_cell.angle_gamma   90.00
#
_symmetry.space_group_name_H-M   'P 1'
#
loop_
_entity.id
_entity.type
_entity.pdbx_description
1 polymer ?
#
loop_
_entity_poly.entity_id
_entity_poly.type
_entity_poly.pdbx_seq_one_letter_code
_entity_poly.pdbx_strand_id
1 'polypeptide(L)'
;DLLVIDGGKGQLALALAAAEAHGFGDLPIIAIAEEGVSSLGEAQPDRVYLPGQKNPIPIHAHPSLRLIALIRNEAHRFANKKRLDEGKRMTLRSSLRDIKGIGEKTERRLLMALGSFEEVRKASVAELIAAGANAKQANAIREAIGAADGSVEDAIENAFRH
;
A
#
# COMPACT_ATOMS: atom_id res chain seq x y z
N ASP A 1 -8.29 -18.91 19.98
CA ASP A 1 -7.92 -17.98 18.90
C ASP A 1 -7.69 -18.73 17.59
N LEU A 2 -7.75 -18.03 16.47
CA LEU A 2 -7.53 -18.58 15.13
C LEU A 2 -6.70 -17.58 14.33
N LEU A 3 -5.58 -18.03 13.77
CA LEU A 3 -4.80 -17.25 12.83
C LEU A 3 -5.23 -17.60 11.40
N VAL A 4 -5.52 -16.57 10.61
CA VAL A 4 -5.90 -16.71 9.20
C VAL A 4 -4.80 -16.08 8.34
N ILE A 5 -4.24 -16.88 7.44
CA ILE A 5 -3.23 -16.45 6.47
C ILE A 5 -3.91 -16.13 5.14
N ASP A 6 -3.55 -14.99 4.55
CA ASP A 6 -3.99 -14.63 3.20
C ASP A 6 -3.12 -15.35 2.16
N GLY A 7 -3.59 -16.54 1.77
CA GLY A 7 -3.15 -17.24 0.58
C GLY A 7 -3.17 -18.77 0.69
N GLY A 8 -2.26 -19.42 -0.03
CA GLY A 8 -2.39 -20.84 -0.41
C GLY A 8 -1.75 -21.84 0.55
N LYS A 9 -1.84 -23.12 0.18
CA LYS A 9 -1.27 -24.27 0.92
C LYS A 9 0.22 -24.11 1.29
N GLY A 10 1.03 -23.55 0.39
CA GLY A 10 2.45 -23.32 0.65
C GLY A 10 2.70 -22.32 1.79
N GLN A 11 1.92 -21.24 1.83
CA GLN A 11 2.01 -20.25 2.89
C GLN A 11 1.48 -20.79 4.22
N LEU A 12 0.44 -21.62 4.20
CA LEU A 12 0.00 -22.35 5.40
C LEU A 12 1.13 -23.21 5.99
N ALA A 13 1.83 -23.97 5.15
CA ALA A 13 2.93 -24.82 5.59
C ALA A 13 4.07 -24.01 6.24
N LEU A 14 4.42 -22.86 5.65
CA LEU A 14 5.42 -21.95 6.22
C LEU A 14 4.97 -21.35 7.55
N ALA A 15 3.70 -20.93 7.65
CA ALA A 15 3.15 -20.37 8.88
C ALA A 15 3.13 -21.40 10.02
N LEU A 16 2.76 -22.65 9.73
CA LEU A 16 2.80 -23.75 10.70
C LEU A 16 4.23 -24.02 11.20
N ALA A 17 5.19 -24.12 10.29
CA ALA A 17 6.60 -24.33 10.65
C ALA A 17 7.17 -23.19 11.50
N ALA A 18 6.82 -21.94 11.17
CA ALA A 18 7.23 -20.78 11.96
C ALA A 18 6.59 -20.77 13.36
N ALA A 19 5.30 -21.11 13.44
CA ALA A 19 4.60 -21.20 14.73
C ALA A 19 5.25 -22.27 15.63
N GLU A 20 5.54 -23.45 15.07
CA GLU A 20 6.23 -24.52 15.80
C GLU A 20 7.62 -24.09 16.29
N ALA A 21 8.43 -23.48 15.41
CA ALA A 21 9.77 -23.00 15.76
C ALA A 21 9.79 -21.92 16.87
N HIS A 22 8.68 -21.21 17.07
CA HIS A 22 8.53 -20.17 18.08
C HIS A 22 7.66 -20.58 19.28
N GLY A 23 7.29 -21.85 19.41
CA GLY A 23 6.54 -22.37 20.55
C GLY A 23 5.03 -22.12 20.49
N PHE A 24 4.48 -21.81 19.31
CA PHE A 24 3.06 -21.58 19.06
C PHE A 24 2.40 -22.74 18.28
N GLY A 25 2.92 -23.97 18.40
CA GLY A 25 2.42 -25.13 17.67
C GLY A 25 0.94 -25.46 17.91
N ASP A 26 0.40 -25.07 19.07
CA ASP A 26 -1.01 -25.28 19.43
C ASP A 26 -1.96 -24.21 18.87
N LEU A 27 -1.43 -23.13 18.28
CA LEU A 27 -2.26 -22.08 17.69
C LEU A 27 -2.95 -22.63 16.44
N PRO A 28 -4.30 -22.62 16.35
CA PRO A 28 -4.98 -22.99 15.12
C PRO A 28 -4.63 -22.00 14.00
N ILE A 29 -4.12 -22.51 12.88
CA ILE A 29 -3.78 -21.72 11.70
C ILE A 29 -4.52 -22.29 10.49
N ILE A 30 -5.17 -21.41 9.73
CA ILE A 30 -5.77 -21.73 8.42
C ILE A 30 -5.26 -20.74 7.38
N ALA A 31 -5.43 -21.07 6.10
CA ALA A 31 -5.15 -20.13 5.03
C ALA A 31 -6.34 -20.01 4.06
N ILE A 32 -6.55 -18.83 3.51
CA ILE A 32 -7.59 -18.56 2.51
C ILE A 32 -6.91 -18.05 1.26
N ALA A 33 -7.05 -18.78 0.15
CA ALA A 33 -6.65 -18.27 -1.15
C ALA A 33 -7.84 -17.63 -1.84
N GLU A 34 -7.59 -16.46 -2.44
CA GLU A 34 -8.50 -15.77 -3.32
C GLU A 34 -8.83 -16.60 -4.57
N GLU A 35 -9.95 -16.27 -5.18
CA GLU A 35 -10.35 -16.80 -6.46
C GLU A 35 -9.24 -16.68 -7.51
N GLY A 36 -9.22 -17.64 -8.42
CA GLY A 36 -8.21 -17.67 -9.46
C GLY A 36 -8.58 -18.63 -10.57
N VAL A 37 -7.59 -18.97 -11.39
CA VAL A 37 -7.75 -19.91 -12.50
C VAL A 37 -6.71 -21.00 -12.33
N SER A 38 -7.12 -22.27 -12.44
CA SER A 38 -6.18 -23.40 -12.39
C SER A 38 -5.26 -23.41 -13.61
N SER A 39 -4.18 -24.19 -13.55
CA SER A 39 -3.32 -24.44 -14.72
C SER A 39 -4.08 -25.02 -15.92
N LEU A 40 -5.29 -25.56 -15.69
CA LEU A 40 -6.18 -26.13 -16.71
C LEU A 40 -7.22 -25.11 -17.23
N GLY A 41 -7.16 -23.84 -16.79
CA GLY A 41 -8.10 -22.80 -17.22
C GLY A 41 -9.43 -22.79 -16.45
N GLU A 42 -9.58 -23.59 -15.40
CA GLU A 42 -10.82 -23.68 -14.64
C GLU A 42 -10.91 -22.59 -13.58
N ALA A 43 -12.05 -21.90 -13.53
CA ALA A 43 -12.35 -20.95 -12.48
C ALA A 43 -12.35 -21.63 -11.10
N GLN A 44 -11.63 -21.02 -10.18
CA GLN A 44 -11.41 -21.53 -8.85
C GLN A 44 -11.96 -20.50 -7.87
N PRO A 45 -13.06 -20.79 -7.14
CA PRO A 45 -13.54 -19.88 -6.12
C PRO A 45 -12.55 -19.78 -4.96
N ASP A 46 -12.72 -18.76 -4.13
CA ASP A 46 -12.11 -18.67 -2.80
C ASP A 46 -12.17 -20.01 -2.06
N ARG A 47 -11.08 -20.34 -1.37
CA ARG A 47 -10.91 -21.66 -0.77
C ARG A 47 -10.09 -21.60 0.51
N VAL A 48 -10.46 -22.44 1.46
CA VAL A 48 -9.80 -22.58 2.76
C VAL A 48 -8.92 -23.81 2.77
N TYR A 49 -7.68 -23.64 3.23
CA TYR A 49 -6.73 -24.71 3.48
C TYR A 49 -6.65 -24.95 4.98
N LEU A 50 -6.85 -26.21 5.37
CA LEU A 50 -6.71 -26.67 6.74
C LEU A 50 -5.42 -27.50 6.90
N PRO A 51 -4.74 -27.43 8.05
CA PRO A 51 -3.60 -28.29 8.34
C PRO A 51 -3.96 -29.78 8.20
N GLY A 52 -3.07 -30.56 7.60
CA GLY A 52 -3.26 -32.00 7.40
C GLY A 52 -4.29 -32.40 6.33
N GLN A 53 -5.05 -31.46 5.75
CA GLN A 53 -5.98 -31.77 4.67
C GLN A 53 -5.36 -31.61 3.29
N LYS A 54 -5.56 -32.62 2.43
CA LYS A 54 -5.03 -32.61 1.07
C LYS A 54 -5.77 -31.61 0.18
N ASN A 55 -7.10 -31.66 0.22
CA ASN A 55 -7.98 -30.87 -0.63
C ASN A 55 -8.46 -29.63 0.13
N PRO A 56 -8.53 -28.45 -0.52
CA PRO A 56 -9.10 -27.27 0.10
C PRO A 56 -10.63 -27.35 0.15
N ILE A 57 -11.22 -26.55 1.04
CA ILE A 57 -12.66 -26.42 1.18
C ILE A 57 -13.11 -25.15 0.45
N PRO A 58 -14.00 -25.24 -0.55
CA PRO A 58 -14.54 -24.05 -1.20
C PRO A 58 -15.30 -23.16 -0.20
N ILE A 59 -15.17 -21.84 -0.33
CA ILE A 59 -15.76 -20.88 0.63
C ILE A 59 -17.29 -20.99 0.73
N HIS A 60 -17.94 -21.44 -0.35
CA HIS A 60 -19.39 -21.59 -0.42
C HIS A 60 -19.90 -22.87 0.23
N ALA A 61 -19.01 -23.78 0.67
CA ALA A 61 -19.39 -25.03 1.31
C ALA A 61 -20.14 -24.80 2.63
N HIS A 62 -19.78 -23.77 3.39
CA HIS A 62 -20.45 -23.42 4.64
C HIS A 62 -20.62 -21.89 4.82
N PRO A 63 -21.75 -21.43 5.40
CA PRO A 63 -21.96 -20.01 5.67
C PRO A 63 -20.88 -19.37 6.56
N SER A 64 -20.33 -20.14 7.51
CA SER A 64 -19.25 -19.67 8.40
C SER A 64 -17.98 -19.31 7.63
N LEU A 65 -17.65 -20.03 6.56
CA LEU A 65 -16.46 -19.74 5.75
C LEU A 65 -16.60 -18.42 4.99
N ARG A 66 -17.82 -18.05 4.57
CA ARG A 66 -18.08 -16.73 3.96
C ARG A 66 -17.75 -15.58 4.91
N LEU A 67 -18.01 -15.75 6.22
CA LEU A 67 -17.63 -14.75 7.22
C LEU A 67 -16.09 -14.59 7.30
N ILE A 68 -15.35 -15.70 7.24
CA ILE A 68 -13.88 -15.64 7.27
C ILE A 68 -13.33 -14.94 6.02
N ALA A 69 -13.92 -15.18 4.83
CA ALA A 69 -13.56 -14.44 3.62
C ALA A 69 -13.84 -12.94 3.74
N LEU A 70 -14.95 -12.53 4.37
CA LEU A 70 -15.22 -11.11 4.62
C LEU A 70 -14.17 -10.48 5.55
N ILE A 71 -13.75 -11.20 6.60
CA ILE A 71 -12.68 -10.75 7.50
C ILE A 71 -11.36 -10.62 6.74
N ARG A 72 -11.02 -11.60 5.89
CA ARG A 72 -9.85 -11.55 5.00
C ARG A 72 -9.90 -10.33 4.09
N ASN A 73 -11.04 -10.08 3.44
CA ASN A 73 -11.21 -8.95 2.51
C ASN A 73 -11.00 -7.62 3.23
N GLU A 74 -11.51 -7.48 4.44
CA GLU A 74 -11.32 -6.26 5.22
C GLU A 74 -9.86 -6.09 5.67
N ALA A 75 -9.21 -7.17 6.11
CA ALA A 75 -7.79 -7.16 6.46
C ALA A 75 -6.90 -6.83 5.25
N HIS A 76 -7.18 -7.42 4.08
CA HIS A 76 -6.47 -7.16 2.83
C HIS A 76 -6.70 -5.72 2.37
N ARG A 77 -7.95 -5.24 2.37
CA ARG A 77 -8.30 -3.84 2.03
C ARG A 77 -7.55 -2.85 2.92
N PHE A 78 -7.50 -3.12 4.22
CA PHE A 78 -6.75 -2.29 5.17
C PHE A 78 -5.24 -2.29 4.88
N ALA A 79 -4.66 -3.47 4.63
CA ALA A 79 -3.25 -3.61 4.29
C ALA A 79 -2.89 -2.88 2.99
N ASN A 80 -3.68 -3.03 1.93
CA ASN A 80 -3.47 -2.35 0.65
C ASN A 80 -3.60 -0.84 0.77
N LYS A 81 -4.62 -0.35 1.50
CA LYS A 81 -4.76 1.07 1.77
C LYS A 81 -3.52 1.62 2.49
N LYS A 82 -3.05 0.93 3.53
CA LYS A 82 -1.85 1.33 4.26
C LYS A 82 -0.61 1.37 3.37
N ARG A 83 -0.39 0.34 2.55
CA ARG A 83 0.73 0.29 1.59
C ARG A 83 0.65 1.39 0.54
N LEU A 84 -0.55 1.69 0.04
CA LEU A 84 -0.77 2.80 -0.89
C LEU A 84 -0.45 4.14 -0.22
N ASP A 85 -0.90 4.35 1.02
CA ASP A 85 -0.65 5.58 1.76
C ASP A 85 0.85 5.74 2.10
N GLU A 86 1.54 4.64 2.45
CA GLU A 86 2.99 4.61 2.63
C GLU A 86 3.74 4.88 1.33
N GLY A 87 3.32 4.25 0.23
CA GLY A 87 3.86 4.48 -1.11
C GLY A 87 3.71 5.94 -1.54
N LYS A 88 2.52 6.53 -1.39
CA LYS A 88 2.28 7.96 -1.61
C LYS A 88 3.22 8.81 -0.77
N ARG A 89 3.37 8.50 0.53
CA ARG A 89 4.32 9.20 1.41
C ARG A 89 5.77 9.08 0.95
N MET A 90 6.19 7.94 0.39
CA MET A 90 7.54 7.72 -0.12
C MET A 90 7.80 8.44 -1.45
N THR A 91 6.88 8.36 -2.41
CA THR A 91 6.95 9.10 -3.68
C THR A 91 6.93 10.62 -3.44
N LEU A 92 6.10 11.08 -2.50
CA LEU A 92 6.07 12.49 -2.10
C LEU A 92 7.37 12.93 -1.40
N ARG A 93 8.05 12.05 -0.65
CA ARG A 93 9.37 12.33 -0.05
C ARG A 93 10.49 12.42 -1.08
N SER A 94 10.45 11.62 -2.14
CA SER A 94 11.47 11.70 -3.20
C SER A 94 11.34 13.01 -3.96
N SER A 95 10.12 13.45 -4.28
CA SER A 95 9.90 14.59 -5.18
C SER A 95 10.51 15.91 -4.70
N LEU A 96 10.54 16.21 -3.38
CA LEU A 96 11.25 17.40 -2.89
C LEU A 96 12.78 17.22 -2.89
N ARG A 97 13.29 16.02 -2.59
CA ARG A 97 14.74 15.75 -2.59
C ARG A 97 15.34 15.72 -3.99
N ASP A 98 14.51 15.42 -5.00
CA ASP A 98 14.89 15.43 -6.41
C ASP A 98 15.07 16.88 -6.94
N ILE A 99 14.61 17.89 -6.20
CA ILE A 99 14.79 19.30 -6.53
C ILE A 99 16.20 19.74 -6.15
N LYS A 100 16.96 20.17 -7.17
CA LYS A 100 18.34 20.67 -7.01
C LYS A 100 18.41 21.78 -5.95
N GLY A 101 19.13 21.51 -4.86
CA GLY A 101 19.33 22.47 -3.76
C GLY A 101 18.38 22.28 -2.58
N ILE A 102 17.47 21.29 -2.63
CA ILE A 102 16.67 20.83 -1.50
C ILE A 102 17.30 19.57 -0.92
N GLY A 103 17.83 19.69 0.29
CA GLY A 103 18.33 18.56 1.08
C GLY A 103 17.40 18.23 2.25
N GLU A 104 17.68 17.12 2.91
CA GLU A 104 16.94 16.60 4.06
C GLU A 104 16.65 17.64 5.16
N LYS A 105 17.60 18.55 5.43
CA LYS A 105 17.40 19.62 6.43
C LYS A 105 16.35 20.65 6.02
N THR A 106 16.23 20.96 4.73
CA THR A 106 15.23 21.90 4.24
C THR A 106 13.87 21.22 4.16
N GLU A 107 13.82 20.01 3.62
CA GLU A 107 12.61 19.17 3.58
C GLU A 107 12.02 19.02 4.99
N ARG A 108 12.81 18.60 5.98
CA ARG A 108 12.32 18.40 7.35
C ARG A 108 11.74 19.68 7.97
N ARG A 109 12.37 20.85 7.73
CA ARG A 109 11.86 22.13 8.24
C ARG A 109 10.53 22.50 7.60
N LEU A 110 10.43 22.37 6.28
CA LEU A 110 9.20 22.64 5.54
C LEU A 110 8.05 21.75 6.03
N LEU A 111 8.31 20.44 6.22
CA LEU A 111 7.29 19.50 6.71
C LEU A 111 6.91 19.73 8.16
N MET A 112 7.85 20.15 9.01
CA MET A 112 7.55 20.48 10.40
C MET A 112 6.69 21.74 10.51
N ALA A 113 6.93 22.75 9.65
CA ALA A 113 6.21 24.02 9.68
C ALA A 113 4.84 23.94 8.98
N LEU A 114 4.76 23.25 7.84
CA LEU A 114 3.55 23.19 7.01
C LEU A 114 2.74 21.91 7.24
N GLY A 115 3.27 20.95 8.01
CA GLY A 115 2.57 19.75 8.45
C GLY A 115 2.52 18.61 7.43
N SER A 116 2.46 18.91 6.12
CA SER A 116 2.48 17.87 5.08
C SER A 116 3.08 18.37 3.77
N PHE A 117 3.50 17.42 2.91
CA PHE A 117 3.94 17.72 1.55
C PHE A 117 2.86 18.38 0.69
N GLU A 118 1.59 18.04 0.93
CA GLU A 118 0.46 18.63 0.21
C GLU A 118 0.33 20.13 0.54
N GLU A 119 0.56 20.48 1.80
CA GLU A 119 0.61 21.88 2.23
C GLU A 119 1.86 22.59 1.69
N VAL A 120 3.01 21.90 1.59
CA VAL A 120 4.20 22.43 0.90
C VAL A 120 3.93 22.69 -0.59
N ARG A 121 3.11 21.85 -1.23
CA ARG A 121 2.74 21.97 -2.64
C ARG A 121 1.81 23.15 -2.91
N LYS A 122 0.89 23.41 -1.98
CA LYS A 122 -0.05 24.54 -2.05
C LYS A 122 0.58 25.86 -1.58
N ALA A 123 1.61 25.79 -0.74
CA ALA A 123 2.28 26.96 -0.20
C ALA A 123 2.83 27.87 -1.31
N SER A 124 2.60 29.16 -1.11
CA SER A 124 3.21 30.25 -1.86
C SER A 124 4.71 30.35 -1.56
N VAL A 125 5.46 31.07 -2.40
CA VAL A 125 6.88 31.36 -2.16
C VAL A 125 7.09 31.98 -0.78
N ALA A 126 6.19 32.89 -0.36
CA ALA A 126 6.25 33.54 0.93
C ALA A 126 6.09 32.56 2.10
N GLU A 127 5.13 31.64 2.01
CA GLU A 127 4.88 30.61 3.03
C GLU A 127 6.02 29.59 3.11
N LEU A 128 6.62 29.22 1.97
CA LEU A 128 7.80 28.35 1.92
C LEU A 128 9.01 29.01 2.60
N ILE A 129 9.21 30.31 2.39
CA ILE A 129 10.28 31.06 3.05
C ILE A 129 10.01 31.16 4.55
N ALA A 130 8.77 31.46 4.95
CA ALA A 130 8.37 31.48 6.36
C ALA A 130 8.57 30.11 7.04
N ALA A 131 8.38 29.02 6.30
CA ALA A 131 8.64 27.65 6.74
C ALA A 131 10.14 27.25 6.74
N GLY A 132 11.03 28.16 6.34
CA GLY A 132 12.48 28.02 6.48
C GLY A 132 13.25 27.72 5.17
N ALA A 133 12.60 27.71 4.01
CA ALA A 133 13.33 27.71 2.74
C ALA A 133 14.01 29.08 2.51
N ASN A 134 15.13 29.10 1.79
CA ASN A 134 15.61 30.37 1.22
C ASN A 134 14.88 30.67 -0.11
N ALA A 135 15.03 31.90 -0.62
CA ALA A 135 14.34 32.33 -1.85
C ALA A 135 14.62 31.40 -3.06
N LYS A 136 15.86 30.93 -3.21
CA LYS A 136 16.25 30.02 -4.30
C LYS A 136 15.56 28.65 -4.16
N GLN A 137 15.47 28.13 -2.94
CA GLN A 137 14.79 26.88 -2.62
C GLN A 137 13.28 27.00 -2.82
N ALA A 138 12.66 28.07 -2.35
CA ALA A 138 11.22 28.30 -2.50
C ALA A 138 10.81 28.41 -3.98
N ASN A 139 11.60 29.13 -4.79
CA ASN A 139 11.35 29.22 -6.23
C ASN A 139 11.56 27.88 -6.94
N ALA A 140 12.63 27.14 -6.62
CA ALA A 140 12.87 25.82 -7.20
C ALA A 140 11.74 24.82 -6.87
N ILE A 141 11.17 24.90 -5.66
CA ILE A 141 9.98 24.13 -5.28
C ILE A 141 8.78 24.51 -6.15
N ARG A 142 8.50 25.80 -6.33
CA ARG A 142 7.38 26.26 -7.16
C ARG A 142 7.53 25.89 -8.63
N GLU A 143 8.73 25.98 -9.19
CA GLU A 143 9.01 25.60 -10.58
C GLU A 143 8.84 24.09 -10.79
N ALA A 144 9.40 23.27 -9.91
CA ALA A 144 9.29 21.81 -10.02
C ALA A 144 7.84 21.32 -9.93
N ILE A 145 7.03 21.95 -9.08
CA ILE A 145 5.62 21.60 -8.89
C ILE A 145 4.76 22.11 -10.04
N GLY A 146 4.99 23.34 -10.52
CA GLY A 146 4.27 23.90 -11.67
C GLY A 146 4.51 23.11 -12.96
N ALA A 147 5.73 22.60 -13.16
CA ALA A 147 6.05 21.75 -14.31
C ALA A 147 5.36 20.37 -14.23
N ALA A 148 5.24 19.79 -13.03
CA ALA A 148 4.54 18.53 -12.83
C ALA A 148 3.03 18.66 -13.10
N ASP A 149 2.40 19.76 -12.69
CA ASP A 149 0.96 19.95 -12.83
C ASP A 149 0.56 20.22 -14.28
N GLY A 150 1.35 21.01 -15.00
CA GLY A 150 1.17 21.20 -16.44
C GLY A 150 1.32 19.90 -17.22
N SER A 151 2.30 19.05 -16.87
CA SER A 151 2.50 17.77 -17.56
C SER A 151 1.34 16.78 -17.39
N VAL A 152 0.62 16.86 -16.27
CA VAL A 152 -0.54 16.00 -15.98
C VAL A 152 -1.78 16.52 -16.71
N GLU A 153 -2.01 17.83 -16.73
CA GLU A 153 -3.09 18.44 -17.53
C GLU A 153 -2.89 18.20 -19.02
N ASP A 154 -1.67 18.35 -19.53
CA ASP A 154 -1.33 18.08 -20.93
C ASP A 154 -1.53 16.60 -21.30
N ALA A 155 -1.19 15.67 -20.40
CA ALA A 155 -1.39 14.23 -20.62
C ALA A 155 -2.87 13.85 -20.63
N ILE A 156 -3.67 14.46 -19.75
CA ILE A 156 -5.12 14.28 -19.69
C ILE A 156 -5.76 14.86 -20.95
N GLU A 157 -5.41 16.09 -21.34
CA GLU A 157 -5.98 16.75 -22.51
C GLU A 157 -5.65 16.00 -23.82
N ASN A 158 -4.45 15.43 -23.94
CA ASN A 158 -4.08 14.60 -25.08
C ASN A 158 -4.81 13.25 -25.10
N ALA A 159 -5.12 12.66 -23.94
CA ALA A 159 -5.84 11.38 -23.85
C ALA A 159 -7.33 11.49 -24.28
N PHE A 160 -7.92 12.67 -24.25
CA PHE A 160 -9.31 12.93 -24.66
C PHE A 160 -9.47 13.50 -26.08
N ARG A 161 -8.37 13.67 -26.83
CA ARG A 161 -8.39 14.14 -28.23
C ARG A 161 -8.39 13.02 -29.29
N HIS A 162 -8.49 11.76 -28.89
CA HIS A 162 -8.58 10.59 -29.77
C HIS A 162 -9.76 9.69 -29.39
#